data_AF-A0A166FTH3-F1
#
_entry.id   AF-A0A166FTH3-F1
#
_cell.length_a   1.000
_cell.length_b   1.000
_cell.length_c   1.000
_cell.angle_alpha   90.00
_cell.angle_beta   90.00
_cell.angle_gamma   90.00
#
_symmetry.space_group_name_H-M   'P 1'
#
loop_
_entity.id
_entity.type
_entity.pdbx_description
1 polymer ?
#
loop_
_entity_poly.entity_id
_entity_poly.type
_entity_poly.pdbx_seq_one_letter_code
_entity_poly.pdbx_strand_id
1 'polypeptide(L)'
;ICEEVARDWRTETGNDVKLSYSTLRNHVMGGKTLSDFNAEKRLLENEEEEVVIGFSREMGDRGFPLSHRRLKEHVDEIMRARLGKEYPAEGVGRNWTARFVERHHLKL
;
A
#
# COMPACT_ATOMS: atom_id res chain seq x y z
N ILE A 1 5.37 -9.24 -29.78
CA ILE A 1 4.56 -8.64 -28.70
C ILE A 1 5.14 -8.87 -27.30
N CYS A 2 4.83 -9.92 -26.52
CA CYS A 2 5.28 -9.99 -25.11
C CYS A 2 6.82 -10.00 -24.94
N GLU A 3 7.53 -10.80 -25.73
CA GLU A 3 9.00 -10.86 -25.70
C GLU A 3 9.68 -9.60 -26.23
N GLU A 4 9.01 -8.92 -27.16
CA GLU A 4 9.47 -7.68 -27.78
C GLU A 4 9.35 -6.52 -26.80
N VAL A 5 8.18 -6.36 -26.18
CA VAL A 5 7.94 -5.37 -25.12
C VAL A 5 8.87 -5.60 -23.92
N ALA A 6 9.11 -6.87 -23.53
CA ALA A 6 10.05 -7.18 -22.45
C ALA A 6 11.50 -6.81 -22.82
N ARG A 7 11.90 -6.97 -24.09
CA ARG A 7 13.21 -6.58 -24.60
C ARG A 7 13.38 -5.07 -24.64
N ASP A 8 12.36 -4.35 -25.06
CA ASP A 8 12.37 -2.88 -25.10
C ASP A 8 12.49 -2.31 -23.68
N TRP A 9 11.69 -2.83 -22.74
CA TRP A 9 11.78 -2.46 -21.32
C TRP A 9 13.16 -2.72 -20.71
N ARG A 10 13.78 -3.85 -21.06
CA ARG A 10 15.14 -4.19 -20.63
C ARG A 10 16.17 -3.20 -21.20
N THR A 11 16.01 -2.79 -22.45
CA THR A 11 16.88 -1.79 -23.10
C THR A 11 16.80 -0.44 -22.40
N GLU A 12 15.60 -0.02 -22.00
CA GLU A 12 15.37 1.28 -21.36
C GLU A 12 15.77 1.32 -19.87
N THR A 13 15.42 0.28 -19.11
CA THR A 13 15.56 0.29 -17.64
C THR A 13 16.69 -0.58 -17.11
N GLY A 14 17.27 -1.43 -17.96
CA GLY A 14 18.24 -2.47 -17.56
C GLY A 14 17.63 -3.64 -16.79
N ASN A 15 16.33 -3.61 -16.50
CA ASN A 15 15.65 -4.63 -15.71
C ASN A 15 14.93 -5.65 -16.59
N ASP A 16 15.00 -6.93 -16.19
CA ASP A 16 14.26 -7.97 -16.88
C ASP A 16 12.84 -8.11 -16.33
N VAL A 17 11.86 -8.26 -17.21
CA VAL A 17 10.46 -8.48 -16.84
C VAL A 17 9.88 -9.66 -17.58
N LYS A 18 9.26 -10.58 -16.84
CA LYS A 18 8.53 -11.70 -17.43
C LYS A 18 7.06 -11.32 -17.62
N LEU A 19 6.66 -11.15 -18.89
CA LEU A 19 5.29 -10.85 -19.26
C LEU A 19 4.53 -12.11 -19.66
N SER A 20 3.45 -12.43 -18.93
CA SER A 20 2.52 -13.50 -19.31
C SER A 20 1.52 -12.99 -20.34
N TYR A 21 1.44 -13.67 -21.49
CA TYR A 21 0.48 -13.33 -22.55
C TYR A 21 -0.97 -13.35 -22.05
N SER A 22 -1.35 -14.35 -21.25
CA SER A 22 -2.71 -14.47 -20.70
C SER A 22 -3.04 -13.33 -19.75
N THR A 23 -2.09 -12.92 -18.91
CA THR A 23 -2.26 -11.79 -17.98
C THR A 23 -2.45 -10.48 -18.74
N LEU A 24 -1.63 -10.23 -19.77
CA LEU A 24 -1.75 -9.04 -20.63
C LEU A 24 -3.10 -9.01 -21.36
N ARG A 25 -3.50 -10.13 -21.96
CA ARG A 25 -4.80 -10.24 -22.65
C ARG A 25 -5.95 -9.99 -21.68
N ASN A 26 -5.92 -10.59 -20.49
CA ASN A 26 -6.97 -10.38 -19.48
C ASN A 26 -7.03 -8.92 -19.06
N HIS A 27 -5.88 -8.26 -18.88
CA HIS A 27 -5.83 -6.84 -18.52
C HIS A 27 -6.44 -5.95 -19.61
N VAL A 28 -6.08 -6.15 -20.88
CA VAL A 28 -6.64 -5.39 -22.03
C VAL A 28 -8.14 -5.61 -22.18
N MET A 29 -8.63 -6.81 -21.87
CA MET A 29 -10.06 -7.15 -21.93
C MET A 29 -10.86 -6.66 -20.70
N GLY A 30 -10.29 -5.78 -19.88
CA GLY A 30 -10.96 -5.21 -18.71
C GLY A 30 -10.99 -6.13 -17.49
N GLY A 31 -10.12 -7.14 -17.44
CA GLY A 31 -9.93 -7.98 -16.28
C GLY A 31 -9.41 -7.18 -15.09
N LYS A 32 -9.98 -7.45 -13.92
CA LYS A 32 -9.61 -6.79 -12.67
C LYS A 32 -8.15 -7.07 -12.32
N THR A 33 -7.37 -6.02 -12.07
CA THR A 33 -5.97 -6.21 -11.69
C THR A 33 -5.85 -6.72 -10.26
N LEU A 34 -4.73 -7.38 -9.96
CA LEU A 34 -4.38 -7.73 -8.58
C LEU A 34 -4.29 -6.48 -7.69
N SER A 35 -3.87 -5.35 -8.24
CA SER A 35 -3.85 -4.07 -7.53
C SER A 35 -5.25 -3.63 -7.13
N ASP A 36 -6.21 -3.65 -8.07
CA ASP A 36 -7.61 -3.27 -7.82
C ASP A 36 -8.28 -4.21 -6.83
N PHE A 37 -8.05 -5.53 -6.98
CA PHE A 37 -8.55 -6.52 -6.03
C PHE A 37 -7.97 -6.35 -4.62
N ASN A 38 -6.69 -5.99 -4.51
CA ASN A 38 -6.07 -5.72 -3.21
C ASN A 38 -6.51 -4.36 -2.64
N ALA A 39 -6.88 -3.39 -3.49
CA ALA A 39 -7.42 -2.11 -3.05
C ALA A 39 -8.79 -2.27 -2.36
N GLU A 40 -9.60 -3.24 -2.79
CA GLU A 40 -10.85 -3.58 -2.07
C GLU A 40 -10.61 -4.25 -0.71
N LYS A 41 -9.41 -4.79 -0.48
CA LYS A 41 -9.00 -5.37 0.80
C LYS A 41 -8.26 -4.37 1.68
N ARG A 42 -8.47 -3.07 1.44
CA ARG A 42 -7.86 -2.01 2.26
C ARG A 42 -8.27 -2.19 3.72
N LEU A 43 -7.27 -2.10 4.58
CA LEU A 43 -7.46 -2.22 6.02
C LEU A 43 -8.21 -1.00 6.57
N LEU A 44 -7.80 0.20 6.13
CA LEU A 44 -8.37 1.48 6.53
C LEU A 44 -9.38 1.95 5.48
N GLU A 45 -10.47 2.54 5.95
CA GLU A 45 -11.35 3.38 5.12
C GLU A 45 -10.61 4.66 4.71
N ASN A 46 -11.07 5.35 3.66
CA ASN A 46 -10.38 6.54 3.15
C ASN A 46 -10.28 7.64 4.22
N GLU A 47 -11.34 7.79 5.01
CA GLU A 47 -11.43 8.74 6.11
C GLU A 47 -10.42 8.40 7.21
N GLU A 48 -10.28 7.13 7.57
CA GLU A 48 -9.28 6.67 8.54
C GLU A 48 -7.85 6.84 8.01
N GLU A 49 -7.63 6.55 6.72
CA GLU A 49 -6.33 6.69 6.06
C GLU A 49 -5.86 8.15 6.06
N GLU A 50 -6.76 9.12 5.81
CA GLU A 50 -6.45 10.55 5.87
C GLU A 50 -6.16 11.04 7.31
N VAL A 51 -6.83 10.49 8.33
CA VAL A 51 -6.50 10.78 9.75
C VAL A 51 -5.07 10.33 10.07
N VAL A 52 -4.67 9.15 9.63
CA VAL A 52 -3.32 8.62 9.87
C VAL A 52 -2.26 9.45 9.14
N ILE A 53 -2.55 9.91 7.91
CA ILE A 53 -1.67 10.82 7.16
C ILE A 53 -1.54 12.15 7.89
N GLY A 54 -2.65 12.75 8.32
CA GLY A 54 -2.67 14.01 9.07
C GLY A 54 -1.84 13.94 10.35
N PHE A 55 -2.04 12.89 11.15
CA PHE A 55 -1.22 12.62 12.33
C PHE A 55 0.26 12.48 11.99
N SER A 56 0.57 11.75 10.92
CA SER A 56 1.95 11.51 10.50
C SER A 56 2.68 12.81 10.12
N ARG A 57 1.98 13.72 9.40
CA ARG A 57 2.51 15.04 9.04
C ARG A 57 2.69 15.93 10.27
N GLU A 58 1.69 15.99 11.15
CA GLU A 58 1.77 16.78 12.38
C GLU A 58 2.95 16.36 13.27
N MET A 59 3.23 15.06 13.35
CA MET A 59 4.40 14.54 14.07
C MET A 59 5.70 14.94 13.38
N GLY A 60 5.77 14.86 12.05
CA GLY A 60 6.91 15.32 11.25
C GLY A 60 7.20 16.81 11.41
N ASP A 61 6.16 17.65 11.29
CA ASP A 61 6.25 19.12 11.41
C ASP A 61 6.72 19.54 12.81
N ARG A 62 6.34 18.79 13.85
CA ARG A 62 6.80 19.01 15.24
C ARG A 62 8.19 18.48 15.52
N GLY A 63 8.88 17.91 14.53
CA GLY A 63 10.23 17.36 14.69
C GLY A 63 10.26 16.04 15.46
N PHE A 64 9.13 15.32 15.56
CA PHE A 64 9.07 13.99 16.15
C PHE A 64 9.06 12.93 15.04
N PRO A 65 10.17 12.21 14.82
CA PRO A 65 10.22 11.20 13.77
C PRO A 65 9.14 10.14 14.01
N LEU A 66 8.29 9.93 13.01
CA LEU A 66 7.28 8.89 13.05
C LEU A 66 7.95 7.52 12.92
N SER A 67 8.18 6.85 14.05
CA SER A 67 8.65 5.46 14.02
C SER A 67 7.55 4.53 13.50
N HIS A 68 7.93 3.45 12.81
CA HIS A 68 6.99 2.39 12.41
C HIS A 68 6.15 1.87 13.58
N ARG A 69 6.72 1.81 14.79
CA ARG A 69 5.99 1.41 15.99
C ARG A 69 4.85 2.37 16.33
N ARG A 70 5.10 3.69 16.33
CA ARG A 70 4.07 4.71 16.62
C ARG A 70 2.97 4.73 15.57
N LEU A 71 3.34 4.58 14.30
CA LEU A 71 2.37 4.45 13.20
C LEU A 71 1.47 3.23 13.40
N LYS A 72 2.06 2.08 13.75
CA LYS A 72 1.30 0.87 14.10
C LYS A 72 0.36 1.11 15.28
N GLU A 73 0.86 1.68 16.38
CA GLU A 73 0.06 1.94 17.58
C GLU A 73 -1.16 2.82 17.28
N HIS A 74 -0.97 3.88 16.50
CA HIS A 74 -2.05 4.79 16.13
C HIS A 74 -3.09 4.14 15.22
N VAL A 75 -2.64 3.34 14.25
CA VAL A 75 -3.53 2.58 13.36
C VAL A 75 -4.29 1.50 14.14
N ASP A 76 -3.61 0.78 15.04
CA ASP A 76 -4.23 -0.22 15.89
C ASP A 76 -5.32 0.42 16.79
N GLU A 77 -5.12 1.64 17.28
CA GLU A 77 -6.11 2.40 18.07
C GLU A 77 -7.37 2.70 17.25
N ILE A 78 -7.20 3.22 16.02
CA ILE A 78 -8.32 3.50 15.10
C ILE A 78 -9.08 2.20 14.79
N MET A 79 -8.36 1.14 14.43
CA MET A 79 -8.98 -0.14 14.08
C MET A 79 -9.69 -0.79 15.28
N ARG A 80 -9.14 -0.68 16.49
CA ARG A 80 -9.79 -1.15 17.72
C ARG A 80 -11.05 -0.34 18.04
N ALA A 81 -11.05 0.97 17.76
CA ALA A 81 -12.24 1.79 17.94
C ALA A 81 -13.37 1.39 16.96
N ARG A 82 -13.03 1.07 15.70
CA ARG A 82 -14.03 0.66 14.68
C ARG A 82 -14.51 -0.78 14.84
N LEU A 83 -13.59 -1.74 15.01
CA LEU A 83 -13.89 -3.19 14.98
C LEU A 83 -13.96 -3.84 16.37
N GLY A 84 -13.51 -3.15 17.43
CA GLY A 84 -13.56 -3.67 18.79
C GLY A 84 -12.86 -5.03 18.93
N LYS A 85 -13.63 -6.05 19.35
CA LYS A 85 -13.13 -7.41 19.59
C LYS A 85 -12.87 -8.21 18.31
N GLU A 86 -13.37 -7.76 17.16
CA GLU A 86 -13.12 -8.41 15.87
C GLU A 86 -11.71 -8.07 15.35
N TYR A 87 -11.08 -7.02 15.89
CA TYR A 87 -9.73 -6.67 15.52
C TYR A 87 -8.70 -7.63 16.12
N PRO A 88 -7.73 -8.14 15.34
CA PRO A 88 -6.67 -9.01 15.86
C PRO A 88 -5.90 -8.36 17.02
N ALA A 89 -5.61 -9.15 18.06
CA ALA A 89 -4.87 -8.67 19.22
C ALA A 89 -3.45 -8.22 18.86
N GLU A 90 -2.86 -8.87 17.85
CA GLU A 90 -1.54 -8.59 17.29
C GLU A 90 -1.46 -7.23 16.58
N GLY A 91 -2.62 -6.69 16.14
CA GLY A 91 -2.73 -5.46 15.37
C GLY A 91 -2.25 -5.59 13.93
N VAL A 92 -1.85 -4.49 13.32
CA VAL A 92 -1.38 -4.51 11.93
C VAL A 92 -0.09 -5.31 11.76
N GLY A 93 0.02 -6.00 10.62
CA GLY A 93 1.20 -6.80 10.30
C GLY A 93 2.48 -5.97 10.21
N ARG A 94 3.64 -6.58 10.50
CA ARG A 94 4.94 -5.90 10.57
C ARG A 94 5.31 -5.10 9.31
N ASN A 95 4.93 -5.60 8.13
CA ASN A 95 5.24 -4.94 6.85
C ASN A 95 4.21 -3.87 6.45
N TRP A 96 3.10 -3.76 7.19
CA TRP A 96 2.03 -2.83 6.85
C TRP A 96 2.53 -1.38 6.93
N THR A 97 3.28 -1.03 7.97
CA THR A 97 3.79 0.33 8.18
C THR A 97 4.79 0.75 7.11
N ALA A 98 5.62 -0.18 6.62
CA ALA A 98 6.53 0.10 5.51
C ALA A 98 5.75 0.36 4.21
N ARG A 99 4.77 -0.49 3.91
CA ARG A 99 3.89 -0.33 2.74
C ARG A 99 3.05 0.93 2.79
N PHE A 100 2.62 1.34 3.98
CA PHE A 100 1.89 2.59 4.18
C PHE A 100 2.76 3.80 3.83
N VAL A 101 3.98 3.86 4.38
CA VAL A 101 4.92 4.95 4.07
C VAL A 101 5.27 4.98 2.59
N GLU A 102 5.54 3.82 1.98
CA GLU A 102 5.82 3.72 0.54
C GLU A 102 4.65 4.22 -0.32
N ARG A 103 3.42 3.83 0.03
CA ARG A 103 2.21 4.29 -0.67
C ARG A 103 1.99 5.80 -0.55
N HIS A 104 2.32 6.38 0.59
CA HIS A 104 2.03 7.78 0.91
C HIS A 104 3.26 8.69 0.93
N HIS A 105 4.38 8.29 0.35
CA HIS A 105 5.64 9.04 0.39
C HIS A 105 5.57 10.45 -0.21
N LEU A 106 4.58 10.75 -1.07
CA LEU A 106 4.34 12.11 -1.60
C LEU A 106 3.45 12.97 -0.70
N LYS A 107 2.73 12.35 0.24
CA LYS A 107 1.82 13.00 1.19
C LYS A 107 2.43 13.17 2.59
N LEU A 108 3.48 12.43 2.90
CA LEU A 108 4.24 12.45 4.16
C LEU A 108 5.49 13.31 4.02
#